data_AF-A0A1A3NFK8-F1
#
_entry.id   AF-A0A1A3NFK8-F1
#
_cell.length_a   1.000
_cell.length_b   1.000
_cell.length_c   1.000
_cell.angle_alpha   90.00
_cell.angle_beta   90.00
_cell.angle_gamma   90.00
#
_symmetry.space_group_name_H-M   'P 1'
#
loop_
_entity.id
_entity.type
_entity.pdbx_description
1 polymer ?
#
loop_
_entity_poly.entity_id
_entity_poly.type
_entity_poly.pdbx_seq_one_letter_code
_entity_poly.pdbx_strand_id
1 'polypeptide(L)'
;MITTRLFAAGVILSGAAVSLAGPASAEPLGGSYTATMIEGPMVGLHHPINFTSCGSNCTLMGSVELHPQGDNWTGTMVLSYGPCAVSLNAQTLILDECGAKYQLTKD
;
A
#
# COMPACT_ATOMS: atom_id res chain seq x y z
N MET A 1 39.54 -50.58 31.64
CA MET A 1 39.41 -50.35 30.20
C MET A 1 38.37 -49.26 30.00
N ILE A 2 38.82 -48.10 29.49
CA ILE A 2 38.11 -46.99 28.81
C ILE A 2 36.97 -46.24 29.55
N THR A 3 37.26 -44.95 29.78
CA THR A 3 36.44 -43.78 30.11
C THR A 3 35.56 -43.28 28.95
N THR A 4 34.37 -42.75 29.23
CA THR A 4 33.80 -41.61 28.48
C THR A 4 32.79 -40.82 29.33
N ARG A 5 33.18 -39.59 29.69
CA ARG A 5 32.29 -38.49 30.06
C ARG A 5 31.62 -37.98 28.78
N LEU A 6 30.34 -37.60 28.76
CA LEU A 6 29.88 -36.51 27.88
C LEU A 6 28.49 -35.94 28.26
N PHE A 7 28.55 -34.73 28.82
CA PHE A 7 27.68 -33.57 28.62
C PHE A 7 26.17 -33.64 28.92
N ALA A 8 25.82 -33.01 30.04
CA ALA A 8 24.61 -32.22 30.18
C ALA A 8 24.62 -31.08 29.14
N ALA A 9 23.54 -30.95 28.36
CA ALA A 9 23.26 -29.78 27.56
C ALA A 9 21.78 -29.44 27.71
N GLY A 10 21.52 -28.36 28.45
CA GLY A 10 20.19 -27.80 28.65
C GLY A 10 19.62 -27.26 27.35
N VAL A 11 18.40 -27.67 27.03
CA VAL A 11 17.63 -27.06 25.95
C VAL A 11 16.97 -25.81 26.53
N ILE A 12 17.62 -24.67 26.31
CA ILE A 12 17.02 -23.35 26.45
C ILE A 12 16.01 -23.24 25.30
N LEU A 13 14.73 -23.45 25.58
CA LEU A 13 13.65 -23.08 24.66
C LEU A 13 13.55 -21.55 24.66
N SER A 14 14.33 -20.93 23.79
CA SER A 14 14.10 -19.56 23.34
C SER A 14 12.71 -19.51 22.70
N GLY A 15 11.71 -19.10 23.49
CA GLY A 15 10.38 -18.77 22.99
C GLY A 15 10.54 -17.67 21.97
N ALA A 16 10.32 -17.99 20.70
CA ALA A 16 10.25 -17.03 19.63
C ALA A 16 9.21 -15.98 20.02
N ALA A 17 9.66 -14.74 20.25
CA ALA A 17 8.77 -13.61 20.16
C ALA A 17 8.23 -13.63 18.72
N VAL A 18 6.99 -14.09 18.56
CA VAL A 18 6.19 -13.77 17.38
C VAL A 18 5.98 -12.27 17.45
N SER A 19 6.95 -11.54 16.89
CA SER A 19 6.75 -10.18 16.46
C SER A 19 5.53 -10.23 15.55
N LEU A 20 4.38 -9.79 16.05
CA LEU A 20 3.29 -9.38 15.21
C LEU A 20 3.85 -8.21 14.40
N ALA A 21 4.50 -8.52 13.28
CA ALA A 21 4.44 -7.65 12.13
C ALA A 21 2.95 -7.59 11.82
N GLY A 22 2.26 -6.63 12.45
CA GLY A 22 0.94 -6.20 12.00
C GLY A 22 1.05 -5.94 10.50
N PRO A 23 -0.04 -6.17 9.74
CA PRO A 23 -0.04 -5.97 8.29
C PRO A 23 0.63 -4.63 8.06
N ALA A 24 1.75 -4.67 7.32
CA ALA A 24 2.66 -3.56 7.11
C ALA A 24 1.80 -2.31 6.99
N SER A 25 1.91 -1.43 8.00
CA SER A 25 1.19 -0.17 8.06
C SER A 25 1.49 0.51 6.75
N ALA A 26 0.60 0.36 5.76
CA ALA A 26 0.86 0.74 4.38
C ALA A 26 1.44 2.14 4.44
N GLU A 27 2.75 2.28 4.20
CA GLU A 27 3.38 3.57 4.42
C GLU A 27 2.58 4.59 3.59
N PRO A 28 2.15 5.72 4.20
CA PRO A 28 1.29 6.66 3.50
C PRO A 28 1.92 6.99 2.16
N LEU A 29 1.20 6.73 1.07
CA LEU A 29 1.65 7.14 -0.26
C LEU A 29 1.97 8.63 -0.18
N GLY A 30 3.21 8.97 -0.53
CA GLY A 30 3.75 10.31 -0.35
C GLY A 30 4.61 10.71 -1.53
N GLY A 31 4.45 11.95 -1.95
CA GLY A 31 5.24 12.58 -3.01
C GLY A 31 4.52 12.64 -4.36
N SER A 32 5.29 13.01 -5.38
CA SER A 32 4.82 13.20 -6.75
C SER A 32 4.94 11.90 -7.55
N TYR A 33 3.92 11.61 -8.34
CA TYR A 33 3.85 10.48 -9.25
C TYR A 33 3.37 10.96 -10.61
N THR A 34 3.81 10.29 -11.66
CA THR A 34 3.20 10.37 -12.98
C THR A 34 2.21 9.23 -13.14
N ALA A 35 0.93 9.56 -13.32
CA ALA A 35 -0.12 8.61 -13.62
C ALA A 35 -0.23 8.41 -15.13
N THR A 36 -0.13 7.16 -15.58
CA THR A 36 -0.25 6.75 -16.98
C THR A 36 -1.48 5.89 -17.15
N MET A 37 -2.46 6.33 -17.96
CA MET A 37 -3.67 5.54 -18.18
C MET A 37 -3.33 4.27 -18.97
N ILE A 38 -3.58 3.11 -18.38
CA ILE A 38 -3.35 1.78 -18.98
C ILE A 38 -4.65 1.09 -19.41
N GLU A 39 -5.79 1.51 -18.85
CA GLU A 39 -7.13 1.02 -19.20
C GLU A 39 -8.13 2.19 -19.11
N GLY A 40 -8.87 2.47 -20.19
CA GLY A 40 -9.81 3.59 -20.23
C GLY A 40 -9.92 4.23 -21.63
N PRO A 41 -10.63 5.37 -21.76
CA PRO A 41 -10.86 6.02 -23.04
C PRO A 41 -9.63 6.73 -23.62
N MET A 42 -8.61 7.00 -22.80
CA MET A 42 -7.42 7.79 -23.15
C MET A 42 -6.12 7.05 -22.78
N VAL A 43 -6.00 5.77 -23.15
CA VAL A 43 -4.79 4.97 -22.89
C VAL A 43 -3.54 5.70 -23.39
N GLY A 44 -2.50 5.75 -22.54
CA GLY A 44 -1.27 6.50 -22.78
C GLY A 44 -1.31 7.96 -22.34
N LEU A 45 -2.45 8.46 -21.83
CA LEU A 45 -2.50 9.79 -21.20
C LEU A 45 -1.63 9.80 -19.94
N HIS A 46 -0.75 10.79 -19.84
CA HIS A 46 0.10 11.02 -18.67
C HIS A 46 -0.33 12.31 -17.96
N HIS A 47 -0.45 12.26 -16.63
CA HIS A 47 -0.63 13.46 -15.82
C HIS A 47 0.00 13.31 -14.44
N PRO A 48 0.49 14.41 -13.83
CA PRO A 48 1.06 14.36 -12.49
C PRO A 48 -0.04 14.21 -11.43
N ILE A 49 0.22 13.40 -10.42
CA ILE A 49 -0.58 13.25 -9.21
C ILE A 49 0.33 13.40 -8.00
N ASN A 50 -0.12 14.15 -6.99
CA ASN A 50 0.58 14.29 -5.73
C ASN A 50 -0.20 13.61 -4.61
N PHE A 51 0.49 12.82 -3.81
CA PHE A 51 -0.04 12.25 -2.58
C PHE A 51 0.54 12.97 -1.37
N THR A 52 -0.35 13.49 -0.53
CA THR A 52 0.02 14.17 0.72
C THR A 52 -0.61 13.44 1.88
N SER A 53 0.19 12.98 2.84
CA SER A 53 -0.37 12.39 4.06
C SER A 53 -1.19 13.42 4.83
N CYS A 54 -2.41 13.04 5.23
CA CYS A 54 -3.25 13.80 6.16
C CYS A 54 -3.29 13.18 7.56
N GLY A 55 -2.59 12.05 7.76
CA GLY A 55 -2.55 11.29 9.00
C GLY A 55 -2.03 9.87 8.78
N SER A 56 -2.00 9.07 9.85
CA SER A 56 -1.51 7.67 9.80
C SER A 56 -2.42 6.73 9.02
N ASN A 57 -3.69 7.10 8.82
CA ASN A 57 -4.69 6.28 8.12
C ASN A 57 -5.35 7.05 6.97
N CYS A 58 -4.71 8.10 6.44
CA CYS A 58 -5.26 8.82 5.29
C CYS A 58 -4.16 9.44 4.42
N THR A 59 -4.40 9.48 3.11
CA THR A 59 -3.60 10.22 2.15
C THR A 59 -4.52 10.99 1.20
N LEU A 60 -4.13 12.22 0.88
CA LEU A 60 -4.84 13.08 -0.05
C LEU A 60 -4.27 12.91 -1.44
N MET A 61 -5.12 12.52 -2.38
CA MET A 61 -4.87 12.53 -3.82
C MET A 61 -5.60 13.74 -4.41
N GLY A 62 -4.90 14.86 -4.56
CA GLY A 62 -5.55 16.14 -4.86
C GLY A 62 -6.55 16.54 -3.77
N SER A 63 -7.85 16.58 -4.10
CA SER A 63 -8.94 16.85 -3.16
C SER A 63 -9.64 15.60 -2.64
N VAL A 64 -9.18 14.41 -3.02
CA VAL A 64 -9.80 13.13 -2.63
C VAL A 64 -9.02 12.53 -1.48
N GLU A 65 -9.73 12.25 -0.38
CA GLU A 65 -9.16 11.54 0.77
C GLU A 65 -9.28 10.03 0.55
N LEU A 66 -8.14 9.35 0.59
CA LEU A 66 -8.03 7.90 0.51
C LEU A 66 -7.69 7.34 1.89
N HIS A 67 -8.36 6.24 2.24
CA HIS A 67 -8.16 5.51 3.48
C HIS A 67 -7.70 4.07 3.20
N PRO A 68 -6.85 3.49 4.05
CA PRO A 68 -6.42 2.12 3.89
C PRO A 68 -7.59 1.15 4.14
N GLN A 69 -7.78 0.20 3.23
CA GLN A 69 -8.71 -0.92 3.31
C GLN A 69 -8.02 -2.18 2.78
N GLY A 70 -7.46 -2.99 3.69
CA GLY A 70 -6.61 -4.12 3.30
C GLY A 70 -5.34 -3.63 2.59
N ASP A 71 -5.07 -4.17 1.41
CA ASP A 71 -3.91 -3.81 0.58
C ASP A 71 -4.11 -2.56 -0.30
N ASN A 72 -5.32 -1.97 -0.26
CA ASN A 72 -5.69 -0.85 -1.11
C ASN A 72 -5.97 0.41 -0.30
N TRP A 73 -5.72 1.57 -0.91
CA TRP A 73 -6.17 2.88 -0.47
C TRP A 73 -7.43 3.24 -1.24
N THR A 74 -8.53 3.44 -0.53
CA THR A 74 -9.84 3.62 -1.15
C THR A 74 -10.46 4.94 -0.73
N GLY A 75 -11.19 5.56 -1.65
CA GLY A 75 -11.92 6.79 -1.40
C GLY A 75 -13.07 6.95 -2.37
N THR A 76 -13.77 8.07 -2.26
CA THR A 76 -14.88 8.39 -3.16
C THR A 76 -14.78 9.86 -3.55
N MET A 77 -14.77 10.11 -4.85
CA MET A 77 -14.91 11.45 -5.40
C MET A 77 -16.37 11.68 -5.81
N VAL A 78 -16.87 12.90 -5.63
CA VAL A 78 -18.23 13.25 -6.07
C VAL A 78 -18.12 14.02 -7.37
N LEU A 79 -18.63 13.43 -8.44
CA LEU A 79 -18.68 14.02 -9.78
C LEU A 79 -20.11 14.47 -10.09
N SER A 80 -20.29 15.28 -11.12
CA SER A 80 -21.61 15.80 -11.52
C SER A 80 -22.64 14.71 -11.86
N TYR A 81 -22.17 13.50 -12.20
CA TYR A 81 -23.01 12.35 -12.55
C TYR A 81 -23.15 11.31 -11.43
N GLY A 82 -22.56 11.56 -10.25
CA GLY A 82 -22.68 10.67 -9.09
C GLY A 82 -21.35 10.40 -8.37
N PRO A 83 -21.38 9.59 -7.31
CA PRO A 83 -20.17 9.15 -6.62
C PRO A 83 -19.35 8.22 -7.50
N CYS A 84 -18.04 8.45 -7.54
CA CYS A 84 -17.08 7.58 -8.20
C CYS A 84 -16.11 7.01 -7.15
N ALA A 85 -15.95 5.69 -7.17
CA ALA A 85 -15.00 5.00 -6.32
C ALA A 85 -13.57 5.19 -6.86
N VAL A 86 -12.64 5.38 -5.94
CA VAL A 86 -11.21 5.44 -6.19
C VAL A 86 -10.55 4.34 -5.37
N SER A 87 -9.69 3.55 -5.98
CA SER A 87 -8.94 2.49 -5.31
C SER A 87 -7.51 2.44 -5.83
N LEU A 88 -6.53 2.51 -4.93
CA LEU A 88 -5.11 2.49 -5.25
C LEU A 88 -4.42 1.37 -4.51
N ASN A 89 -3.84 0.42 -5.24
CA ASN A 89 -3.00 -0.59 -4.63
C ASN A 89 -1.58 -0.05 -4.44
N ALA A 90 -1.13 0.08 -3.20
CA ALA A 90 0.19 0.66 -2.89
C ALA A 90 1.36 -0.23 -3.30
N GLN A 91 1.15 -1.54 -3.48
CA GLN A 91 2.19 -2.51 -3.85
C GLN A 91 2.42 -2.54 -5.37
N THR A 92 1.34 -2.47 -6.15
CA THR A 92 1.41 -2.51 -7.62
C THR A 92 1.41 -1.13 -8.25
N LEU A 93 1.10 -0.09 -7.47
CA LEU A 93 0.96 1.29 -7.93
C LEU A 93 -0.09 1.43 -9.04
N ILE A 94 -1.14 0.61 -8.99
CA ILE A 94 -2.29 0.70 -9.88
C ILE A 94 -3.40 1.49 -9.18
N LEU A 95 -3.77 2.62 -9.79
CA LEU A 95 -4.91 3.44 -9.42
C LEU A 95 -6.10 3.10 -10.31
N ASP A 96 -7.21 2.67 -9.73
CA ASP A 96 -8.52 2.59 -10.36
C ASP A 96 -9.35 3.80 -9.97
N GLU A 97 -9.75 4.58 -10.96
CA GLU A 97 -10.57 5.77 -10.82
C GLU A 97 -11.79 5.64 -11.74
N CYS A 98 -12.96 5.44 -11.15
CA CYS A 98 -14.22 5.25 -11.88
C CYS A 98 -14.15 4.12 -12.93
N GLY A 99 -13.33 3.09 -12.74
CA GLY A 99 -13.09 2.02 -13.70
C GLY A 99 -12.06 2.31 -14.79
N ALA A 100 -11.42 3.50 -14.79
CA ALA A 100 -10.20 3.73 -15.55
C ALA A 100 -8.98 3.38 -14.69
N LYS A 101 -8.00 2.68 -15.26
CA LYS A 101 -6.80 2.27 -14.54
C LYS A 101 -5.59 3.06 -14.98
N TYR A 102 -4.79 3.46 -14.00
CA TYR A 102 -3.55 4.19 -14.18
C TYR A 102 -2.40 3.47 -13.49
N GLN A 103 -1.29 3.32 -14.21
CA GLN A 103 -0.01 2.95 -13.62
C GLN A 103 0.64 4.23 -13.07
N LEU A 104 0.93 4.24 -11.77
CA LEU A 104 1.70 5.30 -11.15
C LEU A 104 3.18 4.97 -11.21
N THR A 105 3.98 5.96 -11.59
CA THR A 105 5.44 5.92 -11.55
C THR A 105 5.91 7.07 -10.67
N LYS A 106 6.73 6.78 -9.66
CA LYS A 106 7.29 7.82 -8.79
C LYS A 106 8.27 8.69 -9.58
N ASP A 107 8.15 10.00 -9.41
CA ASP A 107 9.09 10.99 -9.98
C ASP A 107 10.39 11.06 -9.16
#